data_AF-A0A2A4IXN5-F1
#
_entry.id   AF-A0A2A4IXN5-F1
#
_cell.length_a   1.000
_cell.length_b   1.000
_cell.length_c   1.000
_cell.angle_alpha   90.00
_cell.angle_beta   90.00
_cell.angle_gamma   90.00
#
_symmetry.space_group_name_H-M   'P 1'
#
loop_
_entity.id
_entity.type
_entity.pdbx_description
1 polymer ?
#
loop_
_entity_poly.entity_id
_entity_poly.type
_entity_poly.pdbx_seq_one_letter_code
_entity_poly.pdbx_strand_id
1 'polypeptide(L)' 'MELGSKWFADLGPPFGVMYCIKCECVAVQKKRRVVAKVHCRNIKNECPEPSCDTPVLLPGRCCKTCPGDLN' A
#
# COMPACT_ATOMS: atom_id res chain seq x y z
N MET A 1 -17.29 -0.01 -4.88
CA MET A 1 -15.86 0.39 -4.95
C MET A 1 -15.77 1.55 -5.91
N GLU A 2 -15.36 2.71 -5.43
CA GLU A 2 -15.39 3.96 -6.20
C GLU A 2 -14.07 4.17 -6.96
N LEU A 3 -14.11 4.88 -8.09
CA LEU A 3 -12.88 5.27 -8.80
C LEU A 3 -12.02 6.16 -7.89
N GLY A 4 -10.71 5.93 -7.88
CA GLY A 4 -9.76 6.60 -6.99
C GLY A 4 -9.67 6.02 -5.58
N SER A 5 -10.54 5.07 -5.21
CA SER A 5 -10.43 4.38 -3.92
C SER A 5 -9.10 3.63 -3.82
N LYS A 6 -8.45 3.68 -2.65
CA LYS A 6 -7.14 3.09 -2.36
C LYS A 6 -7.21 2.22 -1.12
N TRP A 7 -6.59 1.04 -1.16
CA TRP A 7 -6.56 0.09 -0.04
C TRP A 7 -5.29 -0.75 -0.06
N PHE A 8 -5.02 -1.47 1.03
CA PHE A 8 -3.97 -2.49 1.08
C PHE A 8 -4.54 -3.84 0.65
N ALA A 9 -3.78 -4.62 -0.11
CA ALA A 9 -4.26 -5.92 -0.58
C ALA A 9 -4.50 -6.86 0.60
N ASP A 10 -5.69 -7.46 0.67
CA ASP A 10 -6.00 -8.54 1.60
C ASP A 10 -6.02 -9.85 0.81
N LEU A 11 -5.09 -10.76 1.15
CA LEU A 11 -4.97 -12.07 0.51
C LEU A 11 -5.77 -13.15 1.25
N GLY A 12 -6.47 -12.78 2.34
CA GLY A 12 -7.18 -13.71 3.20
C GLY A 12 -6.25 -14.64 4.00
N PRO A 13 -6.80 -15.50 4.86
CA PRO A 13 -6.01 -16.46 5.62
C PRO A 13 -5.20 -17.41 4.72
N PRO A 14 -3.94 -17.77 5.08
CA PRO A 14 -3.22 -17.40 6.31
C PRO A 14 -2.47 -16.07 6.23
N PHE A 15 -2.45 -15.40 5.07
CA PHE A 15 -1.55 -14.27 4.79
C PHE A 15 -2.08 -12.93 5.32
N GLY A 16 -3.40 -12.73 5.28
CA GLY A 16 -4.06 -11.49 5.68
C GLY A 16 -3.66 -10.29 4.81
N VAL A 17 -3.58 -9.12 5.45
CA VAL A 17 -3.35 -7.83 4.77
C VAL A 17 -1.87 -7.60 4.49
N MET A 18 -1.54 -7.41 3.22
CA MET A 18 -0.22 -7.03 2.72
C MET A 18 -0.08 -5.50 2.68
N TYR A 19 0.37 -4.90 3.77
CA TYR A 19 0.48 -3.44 3.91
C TYR A 19 1.46 -2.77 2.92
N CYS A 20 2.37 -3.52 2.31
CA CYS A 20 3.25 -3.00 1.25
C CYS A 20 2.68 -3.11 -0.16
N ILE A 21 1.50 -3.71 -0.34
CA ILE A 21 0.83 -3.77 -1.64
C ILE A 21 -0.35 -2.81 -1.60
N LYS A 22 -0.20 -1.67 -2.28
CA LYS A 22 -1.26 -0.67 -2.39
C LYS A 22 -2.02 -0.87 -3.68
N CYS A 23 -3.33 -1.04 -3.57
CA CYS A 23 -4.25 -1.17 -4.68
C CYS A 23 -5.06 0.12 -4.85
N GLU A 24 -5.39 0.45 -6.09
CA GLU A 24 -6.23 1.58 -6.46
C GLU A 24 -7.22 1.18 -7.57
N CYS A 25 -8.46 1.66 -7.47
CA CYS A 25 -9.43 1.51 -8.53
C CYS A 25 -9.25 2.66 -9.55
N VAL A 26 -8.60 2.38 -10.68
CA VAL A 26 -8.27 3.38 -11.70
C VAL A 26 -9.19 3.28 -12.91
N ALA A 27 -9.47 4.42 -13.54
CA ALA A 27 -10.18 4.48 -14.82
C ALA A 27 -9.20 4.19 -15.96
N VAL A 28 -9.47 3.15 -16.75
CA VAL A 28 -8.65 2.78 -17.92
C VAL A 28 -9.48 3.00 -19.17
N GLN A 29 -8.99 3.83 -20.09
CA GLN A 29 -9.60 3.97 -21.40
C GLN A 29 -9.28 2.73 -22.26
N LYS A 30 -10.33 2.05 -22.74
CA LYS A 30 -10.23 0.99 -23.74
C LYS A 30 -11.08 1.36 -24.95
N LYS A 31 -10.41 1.68 -26.06
CA LYS A 31 -11.05 2.07 -27.34
C LYS A 31 -12.03 3.25 -27.13
N ARG A 32 -13.34 2.96 -27.04
CA ARG A 32 -14.42 3.94 -26.89
C ARG A 32 -15.11 3.89 -25.52
N ARG A 33 -14.59 3.13 -24.55
CA ARG A 33 -15.21 2.97 -23.22
C ARG A 33 -14.19 3.21 -22.11
N VAL A 34 -14.64 3.82 -21.02
CA VAL A 34 -13.90 3.88 -19.76
C VAL A 34 -14.31 2.68 -18.93
N VAL A 35 -13.34 1.90 -18.46
CA VAL A 35 -13.57 0.78 -17.54
C VAL A 35 -12.82 1.02 -16.24
N ALA A 36 -13.43 0.68 -15.12
CA ALA A 36 -12.74 0.65 -13.84
C ALA A 36 -11.89 -0.62 -13.77
N LYS A 37 -10.62 -0.48 -13.37
CA LYS A 37 -9.71 -1.61 -13.16
C LYS A 37 -8.95 -1.40 -11.85
N VAL A 38 -8.79 -2.48 -11.09
CA VAL A 38 -7.88 -2.48 -9.94
C VAL A 38 -6.44 -2.56 -10.42
N HIS A 39 -5.62 -1.62 -9.96
CA HIS A 39 -4.18 -1.63 -10.15
C HIS A 39 -3.50 -1.73 -8.79
N CYS A 40 -2.68 -2.76 -8.58
CA CYS A 40 -1.92 -2.98 -7.35
C CYS A 40 -0.43 -2.89 -7.63
N ARG A 41 0.32 -2.26 -6.72
CA ARG A 41 1.77 -2.11 -6.81
C ARG A 41 2.45 -2.28 -5.46
N ASN A 42 3.69 -2.75 -5.48
CA ASN A 42 4.53 -2.84 -4.29
C ASN A 42 5.15 -1.46 -4.00
N ILE A 43 4.83 -0.90 -2.84
CA ILE A 43 5.28 0.43 -2.40
C ILE A 43 6.47 0.37 -1.43
N LYS A 44 7.08 -0.81 -1.22
CA LYS A 44 8.22 -0.97 -0.29
C LYS A 44 9.39 -0.05 -0.64
N ASN A 45 9.61 0.21 -1.93
CA ASN A 45 10.67 1.09 -2.41
C ASN A 45 10.32 2.58 -2.32
N GLU A 46 9.08 2.92 -1.93
CA GLU A 46 8.64 4.30 -1.68
C GLU A 46 8.75 4.66 -0.19
N CYS A 47 9.14 3.71 0.67
CA CYS A 47 9.32 3.99 2.08
C CYS A 47 10.51 4.95 2.28
N PRO A 48 10.34 5.96 3.16
CA PRO A 48 11.45 6.83 3.53
C PRO A 48 12.54 6.01 4.22
N GLU A 49 13.79 6.41 4.03
CA GLU A 49 14.92 5.85 4.74
C GLU A 49 14.90 6.32 6.21
N PRO A 50 14.87 5.41 7.20
CA PRO A 50 14.90 5.80 8.61
C PRO A 50 16.22 6.46 8.98
N SER A 51 16.18 7.47 9.84
CA SER A 51 17.36 8.22 10.30
C SER A 51 18.12 7.55 11.47
N CYS A 52 17.60 6.44 12.01
CA CYS A 52 18.12 5.76 13.19
C CYS A 52 18.66 4.37 12.85
N ASP A 53 19.56 3.85 13.69
CA ASP A 53 20.18 2.54 13.52
C ASP A 53 19.21 1.36 13.79
N THR A 54 18.15 1.60 14.57
CA THR A 54 17.20 0.56 15.02
C THR A 54 15.75 0.85 14.62
N PRO A 55 15.44 0.90 13.31
CA PRO A 55 14.09 1.18 12.84
C PRO A 55 13.17 -0.02 13.03
N VAL A 56 11.95 0.23 13.51
CA VAL A 56 10.95 -0.80 13.85
C VAL A 56 9.80 -0.82 12.85
N LEU A 57 9.29 -2.01 12.50
CA LEU A 57 8.09 -2.15 11.68
C LEU A 57 6.87 -2.33 12.59
N LEU A 58 5.97 -1.35 12.59
CA LEU A 58 4.76 -1.43 13.39
C LEU A 58 3.69 -2.32 12.72
N PRO A 59 2.81 -2.96 13.52
CA PRO A 59 1.64 -3.64 12.99
C PRO A 59 0.82 -2.71 12.10
N GLY A 60 0.33 -3.23 10.98
CA GLY A 60 -0.52 -2.43 10.09
C GLY A 60 0.21 -1.46 9.16
N ARG A 61 1.56 -1.53 9.08
CA ARG A 61 2.37 -0.60 8.27
C ARG A 61 3.26 -1.34 7.28
N CYS A 62 3.61 -0.64 6.20
CA CYS A 62 4.65 -1.10 5.28
C CYS A 62 6.05 -0.61 5.67
N CYS A 63 6.15 0.66 6.05
CA CYS A 63 7.43 1.32 6.29
C CYS A 63 7.84 1.22 7.76
N LYS A 64 9.15 1.08 7.97
CA LYS A 64 9.73 1.15 9.31
C LYS A 64 9.77 2.60 9.80
N THR A 65 9.66 2.79 11.10
CA THR A 65 9.74 4.11 11.76
C THR A 65 10.78 4.07 12.87
N CYS A 66 11.34 5.22 13.23
CA CYS A 66 12.23 5.30 14.37
C CYS A 66 11.42 5.34 15.68
N PRO A 67 11.85 4.63 16.74
CA PRO A 67 11.10 4.59 18.01
C PRO A 67 10.86 5.97 18.65
N GLY A 68 11.73 6.96 18.40
CA GLY A 68 11.58 8.32 18.91
C GLY A 68 10.54 9.18 18.20
N ASP A 69 10.08 8.76 17.01
CA ASP A 69 9.03 9.47 16.24
C ASP A 69 7.61 9.08 16.68
N LEU A 70 7.48 8.22 17.71
CA LEU A 70 6.21 7.67 18.19
C LEU A 70 5.46 8.58 19.19
N ASN A 71 5.84 9.86 19.29
CA ASN A 71 5.28 10.81 20.26
C ASN A 71 4.12 11.64 19.70
#